data_AF-A0A963SE87-F1
#
_entry.id   AF-A0A963SE87-F1
#
_cell.length_a   1.000
_cell.length_b   1.000
_cell.length_c   1.000
_cell.angle_alpha   90.00
_cell.angle_beta   90.00
_cell.angle_gamma   90.00
#
_symmetry.space_group_name_H-M   'P 1'
#
loop_
_entity.id
_entity.type
_entity.pdbx_description
1 polymer ?
#
loop_
_entity_poly.entity_id
_entity_poly.type
_entity_poly.pdbx_seq_one_letter_code
_entity_poly.pdbx_strand_id
1 'polypeptide(L)'
;MHPILASLLGILAILAIAFLLSTGKKRIKPRVVGAAFALQALMAFLVLATDWGRRVIQGMANGVAALLSYANEGTNFLFGADNPLANTFALGALPVIVFFAALVSILYYLGIMQRVVR
;
A
#
# COMPACT_ATOMS: atom_id res chain seq x y z
N MET A 1 -2.95 -28.48 -10.65
CA MET A 1 -2.97 -28.27 -9.19
C MET A 1 -4.09 -27.28 -8.88
N HIS A 2 -4.95 -27.54 -7.90
CA HIS A 2 -6.01 -26.59 -7.53
C HIS A 2 -5.36 -25.25 -7.12
N PRO A 3 -5.81 -24.09 -7.62
CA PRO A 3 -5.13 -22.80 -7.40
C PRO A 3 -4.91 -22.48 -5.91
N ILE A 4 -5.85 -22.91 -5.06
CA ILE A 4 -5.79 -22.75 -3.60
C ILE A 4 -4.63 -23.56 -2.97
N LEU A 5 -4.37 -24.78 -3.45
CA LEU A 5 -3.27 -25.61 -2.96
C LEU A 5 -1.92 -24.97 -3.30
N ALA A 6 -1.79 -24.36 -4.48
CA ALA A 6 -0.59 -23.64 -4.87
C ALA A 6 -0.37 -22.39 -3.98
N SER A 7 -1.42 -21.63 -3.67
CA SER A 7 -1.33 -20.49 -2.75
C SER A 7 -0.92 -20.90 -1.33
N LEU A 8 -1.49 -21.98 -0.79
CA LEU A 8 -1.12 -22.50 0.53
C LEU A 8 0.34 -22.99 0.58
N LEU A 9 0.78 -23.70 -0.46
CA LEU A 9 2.19 -24.09 -0.60
C LEU A 9 3.12 -22.88 -0.68
N GLY A 10 2.71 -21.82 -1.39
CA GLY A 10 3.46 -20.57 -1.45
C GLY A 10 3.64 -19.91 -0.08
N ILE A 11 2.57 -19.83 0.72
CA ILE A 11 2.63 -19.28 2.08
C ILE A 11 3.59 -20.11 2.95
N LEU A 12 3.48 -21.44 2.91
CA LEU A 12 4.37 -22.33 3.66
C LEU A 12 5.84 -22.18 3.21
N ALA A 13 6.08 -22.04 1.90
CA ALA A 13 7.42 -21.84 1.36
C ALA A 13 8.05 -20.52 1.84
N ILE A 14 7.30 -19.41 1.82
CA ILE A 14 7.78 -18.12 2.32
C ILE A 14 8.11 -18.21 3.82
N LEU A 15 7.25 -18.84 4.63
CA LEU A 15 7.50 -19.03 6.06
C LEU A 15 8.71 -19.94 6.32
N ALA A 16 8.88 -21.00 5.51
CA ALA A 16 10.03 -21.89 5.60
C ALA A 16 11.34 -21.16 5.26
N ILE A 17 11.37 -20.37 4.19
CA ILE A 17 12.53 -19.55 3.83
C ILE A 17 12.85 -18.55 4.94
N ALA A 18 11.84 -17.84 5.46
CA ALA A 18 12.01 -16.91 6.57
C ALA A 18 12.56 -17.59 7.83
N PHE A 19 12.11 -18.81 8.13
CA PHE A 19 12.63 -19.61 9.24
C PHE A 19 14.08 -20.07 9.00
N LEU A 20 14.41 -20.51 7.78
CA LEU A 20 15.75 -20.98 7.42
C LEU A 20 16.79 -19.86 7.50
N LEU A 21 16.45 -18.66 7.01
CA LEU A 21 17.28 -17.46 7.04
C LEU A 21 17.29 -16.75 8.41
N SER A 22 16.47 -17.19 9.37
CA SER A 22 16.45 -16.61 10.71
C SER A 22 17.75 -16.90 11.46
N THR A 23 18.43 -15.83 11.89
CA THR A 23 19.63 -15.91 12.73
C THR A 23 19.31 -16.42 14.15
N GLY A 24 18.07 -16.30 14.59
CA GLY A 24 17.64 -16.60 15.96
C GLY A 24 16.45 -17.55 16.03
N LYS A 25 16.51 -18.72 15.37
CA LYS A 25 15.41 -19.70 15.27
C LYS A 25 14.72 -20.03 16.61
N LYS A 26 15.50 -20.12 17.70
CA LYS A 26 14.99 -20.39 19.06
C LYS A 26 14.34 -19.17 19.75
N ARG A 27 14.55 -17.96 19.24
CA ARG A 27 13.97 -16.70 19.76
C ARG A 27 12.67 -16.31 19.05
N ILE A 28 12.23 -17.11 18.07
CA ILE A 28 10.97 -16.87 17.38
C ILE A 28 9.84 -17.07 18.39
N LYS A 29 9.03 -16.03 18.58
CA LYS A 29 7.85 -16.07 19.45
C LYS A 29 6.64 -16.50 18.62
N PRO A 30 6.19 -17.77 18.68
CA PRO A 30 5.11 -18.26 17.82
C PRO A 30 3.79 -17.50 18.04
N ARG A 31 3.57 -16.98 19.25
CA ARG A 31 2.43 -16.10 19.56
C ARG A 31 2.44 -14.82 18.71
N VAL A 32 3.60 -14.20 18.49
CA VAL A 32 3.71 -12.96 17.71
C VAL A 32 3.58 -13.25 16.22
N VAL A 33 4.28 -14.28 15.72
CA VAL A 33 4.22 -14.66 14.31
C VAL A 33 2.81 -15.12 13.92
N GLY A 34 2.19 -15.97 14.75
CA GLY A 34 0.82 -16.43 14.56
C GLY A 34 -0.19 -15.29 14.62
N ALA A 35 -0.06 -14.37 15.57
CA ALA A 35 -0.94 -13.20 15.66
C ALA A 35 -0.78 -12.26 14.44
N ALA A 36 0.44 -11.99 14.00
CA ALA A 36 0.71 -11.16 12.82
C ALA A 36 0.12 -11.79 11.54
N PHE A 37 0.33 -13.10 11.36
CA PHE A 37 -0.23 -13.82 10.22
C PHE A 37 -1.77 -13.86 10.27
N ALA A 38 -2.35 -14.13 11.45
CA ALA A 38 -3.80 -14.12 11.63
C ALA A 38 -4.40 -12.74 11.36
N LEU A 39 -3.76 -11.66 11.82
CA LEU A 39 -4.17 -10.29 11.53
C LEU A 39 -4.13 -10.01 10.02
N GLN A 40 -3.07 -10.41 9.33
CA GLN A 40 -2.95 -10.25 7.88
C GLN A 40 -4.02 -11.04 7.12
N ALA A 41 -4.26 -12.30 7.50
CA ALA A 41 -5.27 -13.15 6.87
C ALA A 41 -6.69 -12.61 7.13
N LEU A 42 -6.97 -12.16 8.36
CA LEU A 42 -8.24 -11.55 8.73
C LEU A 42 -8.47 -10.24 7.97
N MET A 43 -7.45 -9.38 7.87
CA MET A 43 -7.54 -8.16 7.07
C MET A 43 -7.81 -8.46 5.60
N ALA A 44 -7.08 -9.40 5.01
CA ALA A 44 -7.30 -9.81 3.62
C ALA A 44 -8.71 -10.37 3.41
N PHE A 45 -9.20 -11.19 4.34
CA PHE A 45 -10.56 -11.72 4.29
C PHE A 45 -11.61 -10.61 4.40
N LEU A 46 -11.49 -9.72 5.39
CA LEU A 46 -12.43 -8.61 5.57
C LEU A 46 -12.46 -7.71 4.33
N VAL A 47 -11.29 -7.33 3.81
CA VAL A 47 -11.19 -6.39 2.68
C VAL A 47 -11.58 -7.03 1.34
N LEU A 48 -11.15 -8.27 1.08
CA LEU A 48 -11.29 -8.89 -0.24
C LEU A 48 -12.51 -9.82 -0.35
N ALA A 49 -12.97 -10.43 0.74
CA ALA A 49 -14.08 -11.38 0.70
C ALA A 49 -15.43 -10.72 1.03
N THR A 50 -15.45 -9.67 1.87
CA THR A 50 -16.71 -9.01 2.25
C THR A 50 -17.06 -7.84 1.34
N ASP A 51 -18.36 -7.67 1.04
CA ASP A 51 -18.82 -6.59 0.16
C ASP A 51 -18.60 -5.20 0.76
N TRP A 52 -18.78 -5.06 2.08
CA TRP A 52 -18.54 -3.79 2.75
C TRP A 52 -17.05 -3.43 2.75
N GLY A 53 -16.16 -4.41 2.97
CA GLY A 53 -14.71 -4.20 2.95
C GLY A 53 -14.22 -3.76 1.57
N ARG A 54 -14.73 -4.38 0.50
CA ARG A 54 -14.46 -3.95 -0.88
C ARG A 54 -14.93 -2.52 -1.14
N ARG A 55 -16.12 -2.14 -0.68
CA ARG A 55 -16.63 -0.76 -0.82
C ARG A 55 -15.76 0.26 -0.10
N VAL A 56 -15.29 -0.06 1.12
CA VAL A 56 -14.39 0.82 1.88
C VAL A 56 -13.08 1.04 1.12
N ILE A 57 -12.43 -0.04 0.66
CA ILE A 57 -11.19 0.08 -0.12
C ILE A 57 -11.43 0.81 -1.45
N GLN A 58 -12.55 0.56 -2.13
CA GLN A 58 -12.89 1.30 -3.35
C GLN A 58 -13.06 2.79 -3.05
N GLY A 59 -13.69 3.15 -1.94
CA GLY A 59 -13.82 4.54 -1.50
C GLY A 59 -12.46 5.19 -1.25
N MET A 60 -11.55 4.49 -0.56
CA MET A 60 -10.18 4.95 -0.34
C MET A 60 -9.41 5.10 -1.66
N ALA A 61 -9.53 4.13 -2.57
CA ALA A 61 -8.90 4.15 -3.89
C ALA A 61 -9.39 5.33 -4.73
N ASN A 62 -10.71 5.61 -4.71
CA ASN A 62 -11.29 6.77 -5.38
C ASN A 62 -10.77 8.09 -4.77
N GLY A 63 -10.60 8.14 -3.45
CA GLY A 63 -10.01 9.30 -2.77
C GLY A 63 -8.56 9.55 -3.21
N VAL A 64 -7.73 8.50 -3.28
CA VAL A 64 -6.35 8.58 -3.79
C VAL A 64 -6.33 8.98 -5.27
N ALA A 65 -7.24 8.43 -6.08
CA ALA A 65 -7.37 8.79 -7.49
C ALA A 65 -7.76 10.27 -7.68
N ALA A 66 -8.62 10.81 -6.82
CA ALA A 66 -8.94 12.24 -6.83
C ALA A 66 -7.71 13.10 -6.49
N LEU A 67 -6.93 12.72 -5.47
CA LEU A 67 -5.67 13.40 -5.14
C LEU A 67 -4.66 13.34 -6.30
N LEU A 68 -4.59 12.21 -7.00
CA LEU A 68 -3.74 12.07 -8.19
C LEU A 68 -4.20 13.02 -9.31
N SER A 69 -5.51 13.20 -9.51
CA SER A 69 -6.02 14.16 -10.49
C SER A 69 -5.60 15.60 -10.17
N TYR A 70 -5.62 16.02 -8.90
CA TYR A 70 -5.12 17.34 -8.49
C TYR A 70 -3.62 17.50 -8.72
N ALA A 71 -2.84 16.45 -8.49
CA ALA A 71 -1.42 16.45 -8.81
C ALA A 71 -1.17 16.62 -10.32
N ASN A 72 -1.98 15.95 -11.16
CA ASN A 72 -1.88 16.08 -12.62
C ASN A 72 -2.22 17.50 -13.09
N GLU A 73 -3.23 18.15 -12.51
CA GLU A 73 -3.52 19.56 -12.81
C GLU A 73 -2.32 20.47 -12.47
N GLY A 74 -1.65 20.24 -11.33
CA GLY A 74 -0.43 20.96 -10.97
C GLY A 74 0.71 20.72 -11.97
N THR A 75 0.89 19.48 -12.42
CA THR A 75 1.88 19.14 -13.46
C THR A 75 1.57 19.84 -14.78
N ASN A 76 0.31 19.83 -15.21
CA ASN A 76 -0.14 20.48 -16.44
C ASN A 76 0.08 22.00 -16.37
N PHE A 77 -0.14 22.61 -15.20
CA PHE A 77 0.15 24.03 -14.97
C PHE A 77 1.65 24.35 -15.08
N LEU A 78 2.52 23.51 -14.50
CA LEU A 78 3.98 23.75 -14.53
C LEU A 78 4.61 23.49 -15.91
N PHE A 79 4.20 22.43 -16.59
CA PHE A 79 4.92 21.90 -17.76
C PHE A 79 4.17 22.04 -19.09
N GLY A 80 2.89 22.42 -19.07
CA GLY A 80 2.03 22.57 -20.25
C GLY A 80 1.52 21.22 -20.80
N ALA A 81 0.33 21.23 -21.41
CA ALA A 81 -0.30 20.04 -21.97
C ALA A 81 0.39 19.52 -23.26
N ASP A 82 0.98 20.42 -24.06
CA ASP A 82 1.65 20.07 -25.33
C ASP A 82 3.14 19.72 -25.16
N ASN A 83 3.54 19.30 -23.95
CA ASN A 83 4.92 18.94 -23.68
C ASN A 83 5.26 17.56 -24.26
N PRO A 84 6.32 17.41 -25.08
CA PRO A 84 6.76 16.10 -25.59
C PRO A 84 7.08 15.09 -24.49
N LEU A 85 7.37 15.58 -23.27
CA LEU A 85 7.68 14.77 -22.10
C LEU A 85 6.44 14.38 -21.29
N ALA A 86 5.24 14.82 -21.64
CA ALA A 86 4.02 14.59 -20.85
C ALA A 86 3.72 13.10 -20.62
N ASN A 87 4.02 12.25 -21.62
CA ASN A 87 3.84 10.80 -21.53
C ASN A 87 5.08 10.06 -21.01
N THR A 88 6.10 10.77 -20.54
CA THR A 88 7.30 10.14 -19.96
C THR A 88 7.12 9.90 -18.47
N PHE A 89 7.85 8.91 -17.95
CA PHE A 89 7.89 8.64 -16.52
C PHE A 89 8.27 9.88 -15.68
N ALA A 90 9.16 10.73 -16.21
CA ALA A 90 9.62 11.92 -15.52
C ALA A 90 8.47 12.87 -15.16
N LEU A 91 7.55 13.17 -16.10
CA LEU A 91 6.40 14.04 -15.82
C LEU A 91 5.18 13.27 -15.27
N GLY A 92 5.07 11.96 -15.54
CA GLY A 92 3.98 11.14 -15.01
C GLY A 92 4.12 10.76 -13.53
N ALA A 93 5.35 10.63 -13.02
CA ALA A 93 5.59 10.13 -11.66
C ALA A 93 6.23 11.16 -10.71
N LEU A 94 7.24 11.92 -11.16
CA LEU A 94 8.01 12.77 -10.25
C LEU A 94 7.17 13.91 -9.64
N PRO A 95 6.35 14.66 -10.40
CA PRO A 95 5.51 15.72 -9.84
C PRO A 95 4.49 15.20 -8.83
N VAL A 96 3.93 14.01 -9.10
CA VAL A 96 3.00 13.32 -8.19
C VAL A 96 3.68 13.05 -6.85
N ILE A 97 4.92 12.55 -6.86
CA ILE A 97 5.69 12.31 -5.64
C ILE A 97 5.89 13.62 -4.85
N VAL A 98 6.24 14.71 -5.52
CA VAL A 98 6.42 16.03 -4.87
C VAL A 98 5.12 16.52 -4.25
N PHE A 99 4.00 16.40 -4.96
CA PHE A 99 2.67 16.75 -4.44
C PHE A 99 2.31 15.95 -3.18
N PHE A 100 2.46 14.62 -3.22
CA PHE A 100 2.14 13.77 -2.08
C PHE A 100 3.10 14.02 -0.90
N ALA A 101 4.39 14.29 -1.15
CA ALA A 101 5.33 14.65 -0.10
C ALA A 101 4.93 15.96 0.61
N ALA A 102 4.53 16.99 -0.15
CA ALA A 102 4.02 18.24 0.40
C ALA A 102 2.71 18.03 1.18
N LEU A 103 1.76 17.29 0.62
CA LEU A 103 0.48 16.96 1.27
C LEU A 103 0.70 16.23 2.60
N VAL A 104 1.53 15.18 2.61
CA VAL A 104 1.84 14.42 3.82
C VAL A 104 2.53 15.31 4.85
N SER A 105 3.46 16.19 4.43
CA SER A 105 4.09 17.18 5.31
C SER A 105 3.05 18.09 5.99
N ILE A 106 2.06 18.58 5.23
CA ILE A 106 0.95 19.36 5.78
C ILE A 106 0.14 18.54 6.79
N LEU A 107 -0.19 17.28 6.47
CA LEU A 107 -0.95 16.41 7.38
C LEU A 107 -0.20 16.10 8.69
N TYR A 108 1.14 16.03 8.65
CA TYR A 108 1.98 15.95 9.84
C TYR A 108 1.98 17.27 10.62
N TYR A 109 2.08 18.42 9.93
CA TYR A 109 2.00 19.73 10.59
C TYR A 109 0.66 19.93 11.31
N LEU A 110 -0.44 19.50 10.69
CA LEU A 110 -1.80 19.57 11.25
C LEU A 110 -2.10 18.53 12.35
N GLY A 111 -1.18 17.60 12.62
CA GLY A 111 -1.38 16.58 13.64
C GLY A 111 -2.26 15.40 13.22
N ILE A 112 -2.65 15.28 11.94
CA ILE A 112 -3.56 14.22 11.46
C ILE A 112 -2.83 12.89 11.39
N MET A 113 -1.62 12.86 10.82
CA MET A 113 -0.82 11.64 10.70
C MET A 113 -0.49 11.02 12.06
N GLN A 114 -0.22 11.86 13.07
CA GLN A 114 0.06 11.43 14.43
C GLN A 114 -1.14 10.75 15.10
N ARG A 115 -2.38 11.12 14.72
CA ARG A 115 -3.60 10.46 15.22
C ARG A 115 -3.84 9.11 14.54
N VAL A 116 -3.44 8.96 13.28
CA VAL A 116 -3.62 7.71 12.51
C VAL A 116 -2.56 6.66 12.88
N VAL A 117 -1.34 7.09 13.19
CA VAL A 117 -0.21 6.20 13.47
C VAL A 117 -0.13 5.77 14.94
N ARG A 118 -0.68 6.57 15.87
CA ARG A 118 -0.74 6.23 17.30
C ARG A 118 -1.74 5.12 17.58
#